data_AF-A0A6G7J016-F1
#
_entry.id   AF-A0A6G7J016-F1
#
_cell.length_a   1.000
_cell.length_b   1.000
_cell.length_c   1.000
_cell.angle_alpha   90.00
_cell.angle_beta   90.00
_cell.angle_gamma   90.00
#
_symmetry.space_group_name_H-M   'P 1'
#
loop_
_entity.id
_entity.type
_entity.pdbx_description
1 polymer ?
#
loop_
_entity_poly.entity_id
_entity_poly.type
_entity_poly.pdbx_seq_one_letter_code
_entity_poly.pdbx_strand_id
1 'polypeptide(L)'
;MSQIKNYTSKIYDGYKSLGKRFFQKYSFLVPYLISAAFSLLIFEIHMLSDVDSMLNEKNDVISNVFLASQINYHKEFGPFARRPLTTFLIETTANLSGITLGRAFIWVNFSLFFLAGTLLFRLSRELNSGYFKGLINIILFFLSFSVIFAFFPPVFSYDEPLQYCLVFAGLTSFLKRQWLGYVLWFTAAMIARENTVVLILGLLVFMRGSPFYHKNTSYLGRLYNFLCIGMPVLLYGVYLLFYMEINGLWANTYVELQDRFHCLKENFRDTQRSIETLVSIFLSLGVFTYFIYRSHLRNTRVNHKRFVQAFYLSCSANIIIVLVAAFSREARLFSLPLVFIWPIVGQYCYREISLLFSYRAYQICFSKIKFLAFLGVLTLLNYLISFKVYVPTPPSSDNYFNEYLFMSILVVYLHYLLKHFTEKATVNLSSKNIANRVK
;
A
#
# COMPACT_ATOMS: atom_id res chain seq x y z
N MET A 1 -41.09 -6.87 -39.63
CA MET A 1 -40.23 -7.29 -38.50
C MET A 1 -38.72 -7.39 -38.82
N SER A 2 -38.28 -7.79 -40.02
CA SER A 2 -36.83 -7.89 -40.33
C SER A 2 -36.11 -6.54 -40.46
N GLN A 3 -36.78 -5.51 -40.99
CA GLN A 3 -36.20 -4.15 -41.10
C GLN A 3 -35.95 -3.49 -39.73
N ILE A 4 -36.79 -3.77 -38.72
CA ILE A 4 -36.63 -3.23 -37.36
C ILE A 4 -35.39 -3.82 -36.68
N LYS A 5 -35.12 -5.14 -36.85
CA LYS A 5 -33.91 -5.78 -36.31
C LYS A 5 -32.62 -5.20 -36.90
N ASN A 6 -32.61 -4.88 -38.19
CA ASN A 6 -31.44 -4.26 -38.84
C ASN A 6 -31.20 -2.81 -38.37
N TYR A 7 -32.26 -2.07 -38.07
CA TYR A 7 -32.13 -0.70 -37.55
C TYR A 7 -31.58 -0.69 -36.11
N THR A 8 -32.08 -1.59 -35.25
CA THR A 8 -31.57 -1.72 -33.87
C THR A 8 -30.10 -2.17 -33.82
N SER A 9 -29.67 -3.04 -34.74
CA SER A 9 -28.26 -3.49 -34.83
C SER A 9 -27.33 -2.34 -35.19
N LYS A 10 -27.67 -1.52 -36.19
CA LYS A 10 -26.84 -0.38 -36.62
C LYS A 10 -26.73 0.70 -35.56
N ILE A 11 -27.81 0.96 -34.83
CA ILE A 11 -27.80 1.91 -33.71
C ILE A 11 -26.89 1.39 -32.58
N TYR A 12 -26.99 0.09 -32.25
CA TYR A 12 -26.15 -0.53 -31.23
C TYR A 12 -24.66 -0.51 -31.57
N ASP A 13 -24.31 -0.80 -32.83
CA ASP A 13 -22.92 -0.72 -33.31
C ASP A 13 -22.40 0.72 -33.35
N GLY A 14 -23.26 1.69 -33.70
CA GLY A 14 -22.98 3.12 -33.63
C GLY A 14 -22.59 3.57 -32.23
N TYR A 15 -23.41 3.25 -31.21
CA TYR A 15 -23.14 3.56 -29.80
C TYR A 15 -21.88 2.86 -29.28
N LYS A 16 -21.63 1.61 -29.70
CA LYS A 16 -20.41 0.87 -29.33
C LYS A 16 -19.16 1.53 -29.92
N SER A 17 -19.23 2.06 -31.14
CA SER A 17 -18.12 2.77 -31.78
C SER A 17 -17.87 4.15 -31.14
N LEU A 18 -18.93 4.89 -30.81
CA LEU A 18 -18.86 6.21 -30.20
C LEU A 18 -18.31 6.12 -28.78
N GLY A 19 -18.81 5.16 -27.98
CA GLY A 19 -18.30 4.85 -26.66
C GLY A 19 -16.83 4.44 -26.69
N LYS A 20 -16.40 3.63 -27.65
CA LYS A 20 -14.99 3.22 -27.80
C LYS A 20 -14.07 4.40 -28.15
N ARG A 21 -14.51 5.31 -29.02
CA ARG A 21 -13.75 6.53 -29.39
C ARG A 21 -13.67 7.52 -28.23
N PHE A 22 -14.78 7.74 -27.51
CA PHE A 22 -14.80 8.57 -26.31
C PHE A 22 -13.89 8.01 -25.22
N PHE A 23 -14.00 6.71 -24.95
CA PHE A 23 -13.16 6.03 -23.96
C PHE A 23 -11.68 6.06 -24.35
N GLN A 24 -11.33 5.89 -25.63
CA GLN A 24 -9.96 6.09 -26.10
C GLN A 24 -9.46 7.51 -25.85
N LYS A 25 -10.26 8.53 -26.20
CA LYS A 25 -9.88 9.94 -26.09
C LYS A 25 -9.66 10.39 -24.64
N TYR A 26 -10.50 9.93 -23.71
CA TYR A 26 -10.45 10.38 -22.30
C TYR A 26 -9.85 9.36 -21.34
N SER A 27 -9.47 8.16 -21.82
CA SER A 27 -8.87 7.13 -20.96
C SER A 27 -7.68 7.66 -20.16
N PHE A 28 -6.86 8.55 -20.71
CA PHE A 28 -5.71 9.10 -19.99
C PHE A 28 -6.08 9.86 -18.71
N LEU A 29 -7.30 10.39 -18.58
CA LEU A 29 -7.76 11.14 -17.38
C LEU A 29 -8.21 10.22 -16.24
N VAL A 30 -8.63 9.00 -16.53
CA VAL A 30 -9.23 8.10 -15.53
C VAL A 30 -8.29 7.80 -14.34
N PRO A 31 -6.96 7.58 -14.49
CA PRO A 31 -6.08 7.35 -13.35
C PRO A 31 -6.01 8.56 -12.40
N TYR A 32 -6.07 9.78 -12.96
CA TYR A 32 -6.10 11.03 -12.21
C TYR A 32 -7.44 11.15 -11.47
N LEU A 33 -8.56 10.91 -12.15
CA LEU A 33 -9.89 10.95 -11.52
C LEU A 33 -10.02 9.94 -10.38
N ILE A 34 -9.53 8.70 -10.56
CA ILE A 34 -9.53 7.69 -9.49
C ILE A 34 -8.65 8.15 -8.33
N SER A 35 -7.44 8.65 -8.61
CA SER A 35 -6.54 9.11 -7.53
C SER A 35 -7.12 10.29 -6.76
N ALA A 36 -7.79 11.22 -7.45
CA ALA A 36 -8.46 12.36 -6.82
C ALA A 36 -9.66 11.90 -5.99
N ALA A 37 -10.52 11.05 -6.55
CA ALA A 37 -11.69 10.52 -5.86
C ALA A 37 -11.30 9.76 -4.59
N PHE A 38 -10.29 8.90 -4.62
CA PHE A 38 -9.83 8.19 -3.42
C PHE A 38 -9.14 9.11 -2.42
N SER A 39 -8.37 10.11 -2.86
CA SER A 39 -7.76 11.08 -1.94
C SER A 39 -8.85 11.89 -1.22
N LEU A 40 -9.90 12.32 -1.93
CA LEU A 40 -11.07 12.99 -1.35
C LEU A 40 -11.87 12.07 -0.44
N LEU A 41 -12.10 10.82 -0.82
CA LEU A 41 -12.78 9.84 0.02
C LEU A 41 -12.03 9.63 1.35
N ILE A 42 -10.70 9.52 1.32
CA ILE A 42 -9.89 9.41 2.54
C ILE A 42 -10.03 10.68 3.37
N PHE A 43 -10.01 11.86 2.75
CA PHE A 43 -10.25 13.11 3.46
C PHE A 43 -11.61 13.12 4.16
N GLU A 44 -12.68 12.75 3.44
CA GLU A 44 -14.03 12.68 3.99
C GLU A 44 -14.14 11.70 5.15
N ILE A 45 -13.55 10.51 5.05
CA ILE A 45 -13.52 9.52 6.13
C ILE A 45 -12.88 10.09 7.41
N HIS A 46 -11.80 10.86 7.29
CA HIS A 46 -11.13 11.46 8.45
C HIS A 46 -11.78 12.76 8.94
N MET A 47 -12.78 13.28 8.23
CA MET A 47 -13.56 14.46 8.64
C MET A 47 -14.93 14.08 9.23
N LEU A 48 -15.27 12.79 9.29
CA LEU A 48 -16.49 12.30 9.92
C LEU A 48 -16.51 12.65 11.41
N SER A 49 -17.63 13.17 11.90
CA SER A 49 -17.76 13.69 13.27
C SER A 49 -17.69 12.62 14.36
N ASP A 50 -17.99 11.37 14.03
CA ASP A 50 -17.91 10.24 14.94
C ASP A 50 -16.48 9.72 15.12
N VAL A 51 -15.52 10.21 14.32
CA VAL A 51 -14.19 9.63 14.20
C VAL A 51 -13.12 10.54 14.81
N ASP A 52 -12.24 9.96 15.63
CA ASP A 52 -11.09 10.67 16.21
C ASP A 52 -9.89 10.63 15.25
N SER A 53 -9.72 11.70 14.46
CA SER A 53 -8.62 11.84 13.51
C SER A 53 -7.74 13.05 13.82
N MET A 54 -6.52 13.03 13.29
CA MET A 54 -5.60 14.16 13.38
C MET A 54 -6.19 15.45 12.78
N LEU A 55 -7.14 15.32 11.84
CA LEU A 55 -7.70 16.43 11.09
C LEU A 55 -8.81 17.14 11.87
N ASN A 56 -9.56 16.41 12.71
CA ASN A 56 -10.82 16.88 13.26
C ASN A 56 -11.00 16.66 14.79
N GLU A 57 -10.15 15.85 15.44
CA GLU A 57 -10.23 15.55 16.88
C GLU A 57 -11.65 15.23 17.36
N LYS A 58 -12.38 14.39 16.61
CA LYS A 58 -13.77 14.01 16.89
C LYS A 58 -14.78 15.18 16.80
N ASN A 59 -14.49 16.14 15.93
CA ASN A 59 -15.41 17.22 15.55
C ASN A 59 -15.68 17.21 14.03
N ASP A 60 -16.54 18.09 13.55
CA ASP A 60 -16.85 18.30 12.13
C ASP A 60 -16.03 19.43 11.49
N VAL A 61 -15.14 20.06 12.26
CA VAL A 61 -14.31 21.20 11.85
C VAL A 61 -12.84 20.81 11.85
N ILE A 62 -12.09 21.39 10.91
CA ILE A 62 -10.63 21.23 10.84
C ILE A 62 -9.98 21.79 12.12
N SER A 63 -9.27 20.94 12.86
CA SER A 63 -8.54 21.29 14.07
C SER A 63 -7.25 22.06 13.79
N ASN A 64 -7.37 23.31 13.33
CA ASN A 64 -6.22 24.13 12.93
C ASN A 64 -5.18 24.31 14.04
N VAL A 65 -5.62 24.45 15.31
CA VAL A 65 -4.73 24.62 16.46
C VAL A 65 -3.94 23.34 16.73
N PHE A 66 -4.63 22.18 16.73
CA PHE A 66 -3.97 20.89 16.92
C PHE A 66 -3.05 20.55 15.75
N LEU A 67 -3.47 20.74 14.50
CA LEU A 67 -2.60 20.51 13.35
C LEU A 67 -1.34 21.40 13.41
N ALA A 68 -1.47 22.66 13.82
CA ALA A 68 -0.32 23.53 14.03
C ALA A 68 0.59 23.03 15.17
N SER A 69 0.01 22.55 16.28
CA SER A 69 0.80 21.97 17.38
C SER A 69 1.52 20.70 16.96
N GLN A 70 0.91 19.86 16.13
CA GLN A 70 1.54 18.66 15.57
C GLN A 70 2.70 19.01 14.62
N ILE A 71 2.55 20.06 13.80
CA ILE A 71 3.65 20.55 12.94
C ILE A 71 4.81 21.06 13.81
N ASN A 72 4.53 21.84 14.84
CA ASN A 72 5.56 22.33 15.76
C ASN A 72 6.25 21.19 16.51
N TYR A 73 5.48 20.20 16.96
CA TYR A 73 6.00 18.99 17.58
C TYR A 73 6.96 18.24 16.64
N HIS A 74 6.69 18.20 15.33
CA HIS A 74 7.60 17.61 14.35
C HIS A 74 8.91 18.40 14.16
N LYS A 75 8.96 19.67 14.57
CA LYS A 75 10.18 20.49 14.54
C LYS A 75 10.99 20.35 15.84
N GLU A 76 10.29 20.19 16.95
CA GLU A 76 10.89 20.16 18.29
C GLU A 76 11.36 18.77 18.69
N PHE A 77 10.62 17.71 18.33
CA PHE A 77 10.93 16.35 18.74
C PHE A 77 12.00 15.74 17.84
N GLY A 78 13.18 15.45 18.40
CA GLY A 78 14.38 15.03 17.67
C GLY A 78 14.21 13.93 16.61
N PRO A 79 13.40 12.87 16.83
CA PRO A 79 13.13 11.85 15.81
C PRO A 79 12.38 12.38 14.58
N PHE A 80 11.48 13.34 14.76
CA PHE A 80 10.71 13.96 13.68
C PHE A 80 11.43 15.16 13.06
N ALA A 81 12.20 15.91 13.84
CA ALA A 81 12.94 17.09 13.38
C ALA A 81 13.90 16.74 12.22
N ARG A 82 14.46 15.53 12.24
CA ARG A 82 15.32 14.98 11.17
C ARG A 82 14.61 14.74 9.83
N ARG A 83 13.28 14.97 9.75
CA ARG A 83 12.45 14.80 8.55
C ARG A 83 11.84 16.15 8.11
N PRO A 84 12.66 17.12 7.68
CA PRO A 84 12.18 18.49 7.48
C PRO A 84 11.31 18.67 6.23
N LEU A 85 11.32 17.71 5.30
CA LEU A 85 10.77 17.92 3.95
C LEU A 85 9.26 18.18 3.94
N THR A 86 8.48 17.37 4.67
CA THR A 86 7.02 17.53 4.73
C THR A 86 6.65 18.86 5.39
N THR A 87 7.27 19.16 6.53
CA THR A 87 7.08 20.43 7.25
C THR A 87 7.44 21.63 6.40
N PHE A 88 8.57 21.57 5.70
CA PHE A 88 8.98 22.62 4.77
C PHE A 88 7.93 22.87 3.68
N LEU A 89 7.36 21.81 3.09
CA LEU A 89 6.29 21.94 2.10
C LEU A 89 5.05 22.62 2.69
N ILE A 90 4.65 22.25 3.90
CA ILE A 90 3.45 22.80 4.56
C ILE A 90 3.65 24.27 4.92
N GLU A 91 4.78 24.62 5.53
CA GLU A 91 5.08 26.00 5.91
C GLU A 91 5.21 26.91 4.69
N THR A 92 5.95 26.45 3.67
CA THR A 92 6.07 27.19 2.41
C THR A 92 4.71 27.40 1.76
N THR A 93 3.85 26.38 1.76
CA THR A 93 2.49 26.47 1.25
C THR A 93 1.66 27.49 2.02
N ALA A 94 1.70 27.45 3.35
CA ALA A 94 0.98 28.40 4.21
C ALA A 94 1.45 29.84 3.96
N ASN A 95 2.77 30.06 3.91
CA ASN A 95 3.37 31.36 3.72
C ASN A 95 3.07 31.96 2.33
N LEU A 96 3.15 31.16 1.27
CA LEU A 96 2.92 31.64 -0.10
C LEU A 96 1.45 31.90 -0.41
N SER A 97 0.54 31.12 0.17
CA SER A 97 -0.91 31.22 -0.12
C SER A 97 -1.69 32.03 0.93
N GLY A 98 -1.07 32.38 2.06
CA GLY A 98 -1.72 33.12 3.15
C GLY A 98 -2.78 32.32 3.91
N ILE A 99 -2.76 30.98 3.81
CA ILE A 99 -3.69 30.10 4.53
C ILE A 99 -3.11 29.65 5.87
N THR A 100 -3.98 29.26 6.80
CA THR A 100 -3.58 28.68 8.10
C THR A 100 -2.79 27.38 7.93
N LEU A 101 -1.84 27.11 8.84
CA LEU A 101 -1.01 25.89 8.81
C LEU A 101 -1.82 24.58 8.72
N GLY A 102 -2.95 24.47 9.45
CA GLY A 102 -3.81 23.28 9.37
C GLY A 102 -4.45 23.06 8.00
N ARG A 103 -4.81 24.13 7.28
CA ARG A 103 -5.31 24.04 5.90
C ARG A 103 -4.19 23.69 4.92
N ALA A 104 -3.00 24.27 5.11
CA ALA A 104 -1.82 23.92 4.32
C ALA A 104 -1.42 22.44 4.51
N PHE A 105 -1.50 21.93 5.74
CA PHE A 105 -1.30 20.51 6.07
C PHE A 105 -2.20 19.62 5.22
N ILE A 106 -3.51 19.89 5.21
CA ILE A 106 -4.49 19.11 4.45
C ILE A 106 -4.17 19.22 2.97
N TRP A 107 -4.00 20.45 2.46
CA TRP A 107 -3.79 20.66 1.03
C TRP A 107 -2.54 19.93 0.52
N VAL A 108 -1.42 20.01 1.25
CA VAL A 108 -0.18 19.32 0.89
C VAL A 108 -0.36 17.80 0.95
N ASN A 109 -0.83 17.25 2.07
CA ASN A 109 -0.92 15.80 2.25
C ASN A 109 -1.86 15.11 1.25
N PHE A 110 -3.05 15.68 1.02
CA PHE A 110 -4.00 15.09 0.08
C PHE A 110 -3.61 15.32 -1.39
N SER A 111 -2.90 16.41 -1.70
CA SER A 111 -2.26 16.59 -3.02
C SER A 111 -1.15 15.56 -3.26
N LEU A 112 -0.37 15.24 -2.22
CA LEU A 112 0.65 14.19 -2.28
C LEU A 112 0.04 12.80 -2.42
N PHE A 113 -1.09 12.51 -1.77
CA PHE A 113 -1.81 11.24 -2.01
C PHE A 113 -2.30 11.12 -3.46
N PHE A 114 -2.88 12.18 -4.00
CA PHE A 114 -3.25 12.24 -5.42
C PHE A 114 -2.03 11.97 -6.31
N LEU A 115 -0.91 12.64 -6.04
CA LEU A 115 0.32 12.46 -6.80
C LEU A 115 0.88 11.04 -6.66
N ALA A 116 0.84 10.45 -5.46
CA ALA A 116 1.29 9.08 -5.21
C ALA A 116 0.49 8.07 -6.06
N GLY A 117 -0.84 8.21 -6.12
CA GLY A 117 -1.69 7.36 -6.97
C GLY A 117 -1.35 7.47 -8.46
N THR A 118 -1.11 8.69 -8.96
CA THR A 118 -0.74 8.91 -10.37
C THR A 118 0.67 8.40 -10.70
N LEU A 119 1.64 8.59 -9.81
CA LEU A 119 2.99 8.05 -9.94
C LEU A 119 2.98 6.51 -9.89
N LEU A 120 2.18 5.91 -9.02
CA LEU A 120 1.99 4.46 -8.94
C LEU A 120 1.42 3.91 -10.24
N PHE A 121 0.43 4.59 -10.84
CA PHE A 121 -0.10 4.20 -12.14
C PHE A 121 0.99 4.23 -13.22
N ARG A 122 1.74 5.33 -13.29
CA ARG A 122 2.86 5.47 -14.24
C ARG A 122 3.87 4.34 -14.05
N LEU A 123 4.31 4.09 -12.83
CA LEU A 123 5.24 3.01 -12.49
C LEU A 123 4.68 1.64 -12.91
N SER A 124 3.39 1.40 -12.68
CA SER A 124 2.71 0.18 -13.13
C SER A 124 2.76 0.02 -14.66
N ARG A 125 2.59 1.12 -15.41
CA ARG A 125 2.66 1.11 -16.88
C ARG A 125 4.07 0.84 -17.39
N GLU A 126 5.10 1.40 -16.76
CA GLU A 126 6.51 1.10 -17.04
C GLU A 126 6.85 -0.39 -16.78
N LEU A 127 6.14 -1.02 -15.84
CA LEU A 127 6.22 -2.45 -15.57
C LEU A 127 5.37 -3.32 -16.52
N ASN A 128 4.93 -2.75 -17.65
CA ASN A 128 4.09 -3.39 -18.67
C ASN A 128 2.73 -3.89 -18.15
N SER A 129 2.22 -3.29 -17.07
CA SER A 129 0.85 -3.58 -16.61
C SER A 129 -0.15 -3.07 -17.64
N GLY A 130 -1.13 -3.91 -17.99
CA GLY A 130 -2.26 -3.48 -18.83
C GLY A 130 -3.02 -2.32 -18.17
N TYR A 131 -3.66 -1.47 -18.98
CA TYR A 131 -4.28 -0.23 -18.50
C TYR A 131 -5.21 -0.45 -17.29
N PHE A 132 -6.16 -1.38 -17.43
CA PHE A 132 -7.10 -1.76 -16.37
C PHE A 132 -6.40 -2.30 -15.11
N LYS A 133 -5.35 -3.11 -15.27
CA LYS A 133 -4.58 -3.68 -14.15
C LYS A 133 -3.81 -2.60 -13.40
N GLY A 134 -3.33 -1.58 -14.11
CA GLY A 134 -2.78 -0.36 -13.50
C GLY A 134 -3.81 0.39 -12.67
N LEU A 135 -5.07 0.48 -13.12
CA LEU A 135 -6.14 1.09 -12.29
C LEU A 135 -6.42 0.29 -11.03
N ILE A 136 -6.45 -1.04 -11.12
CA ILE A 136 -6.59 -1.93 -9.95
C ILE A 136 -5.46 -1.68 -8.94
N ASN A 137 -4.22 -1.48 -9.41
CA ASN A 137 -3.09 -1.17 -8.52
C ASN A 137 -3.34 0.10 -7.70
N ILE A 138 -3.83 1.18 -8.34
CA ILE A 138 -4.15 2.44 -7.65
C ILE A 138 -5.23 2.21 -6.59
N ILE A 139 -6.32 1.52 -6.97
CA ILE A 139 -7.45 1.25 -6.07
C ILE A 139 -6.96 0.46 -4.86
N LEU A 140 -6.18 -0.61 -5.07
CA LEU A 140 -5.66 -1.43 -3.98
C LEU A 140 -4.63 -0.70 -3.10
N PHE A 141 -3.87 0.25 -3.66
CA PHE A 141 -3.01 1.13 -2.89
C PHE A 141 -3.82 2.02 -1.95
N PHE A 142 -4.82 2.72 -2.46
CA PHE A 142 -5.68 3.58 -1.63
C PHE A 142 -6.53 2.80 -0.64
N LEU A 143 -6.91 1.57 -0.95
CA LEU A 143 -7.66 0.70 -0.05
C LEU A 143 -6.78 -0.02 1.00
N SER A 144 -5.46 0.16 0.95
CA SER A 144 -4.56 -0.45 1.92
C SER A 144 -4.67 0.23 3.29
N PHE A 145 -4.45 -0.55 4.35
CA PHE A 145 -4.62 -0.08 5.73
C PHE A 145 -3.82 1.19 6.03
N SER A 146 -2.54 1.24 5.65
CA SER A 146 -1.69 2.41 5.93
C SER A 146 -2.13 3.70 5.22
N VAL A 147 -2.87 3.57 4.11
CA VAL A 147 -3.34 4.73 3.34
C VAL A 147 -4.72 5.18 3.81
N ILE A 148 -5.67 4.26 4.03
CA ILE A 148 -6.99 4.60 4.58
C ILE A 148 -6.89 5.18 5.98
N PHE A 149 -6.05 4.60 6.85
CA PHE A 149 -5.99 4.98 8.26
C PHE A 149 -4.82 5.92 8.58
N ALA A 150 -4.31 6.60 7.55
CA ALA A 150 -3.13 7.45 7.63
C ALA A 150 -3.20 8.48 8.76
N PHE A 151 -4.36 9.10 9.01
CA PHE A 151 -4.48 10.17 10.01
C PHE A 151 -5.29 9.76 11.25
N PHE A 152 -5.46 8.47 11.53
CA PHE A 152 -6.02 8.02 12.80
C PHE A 152 -4.94 7.73 13.84
N PRO A 153 -5.20 7.97 15.14
CA PRO A 153 -4.34 7.47 16.18
C PRO A 153 -4.39 5.93 16.23
N PRO A 154 -3.27 5.24 16.50
CA PRO A 154 -1.90 5.75 16.67
C PRO A 154 -1.09 5.81 15.36
N VAL A 155 -1.75 5.75 14.20
CA VAL A 155 -1.18 5.57 12.86
C VAL A 155 -0.76 6.89 12.17
N PHE A 156 -0.97 8.06 12.78
CA PHE A 156 -0.71 9.43 12.25
C PHE A 156 0.48 9.64 11.31
N SER A 157 0.31 9.46 9.99
CA SER A 157 1.34 9.32 8.96
C SER A 157 1.61 10.60 8.18
N TYR A 158 2.00 11.63 8.94
CA TYR A 158 2.42 12.93 8.42
C TYR A 158 3.39 12.87 7.22
N ASP A 159 4.43 12.03 7.29
CA ASP A 159 5.49 11.99 6.26
C ASP A 159 5.24 11.00 5.11
N GLU A 160 4.26 10.10 5.24
CA GLU A 160 4.11 8.97 4.31
C GLU A 160 3.68 9.35 2.88
N PRO A 161 2.75 10.30 2.67
CA PRO A 161 2.34 10.69 1.30
C PRO A 161 3.53 11.18 0.47
N LEU A 162 4.41 11.98 1.06
CA LEU A 162 5.64 12.46 0.41
C LEU A 162 6.59 11.28 0.15
N GLN A 163 6.80 10.43 1.16
CA GLN A 163 7.64 9.25 1.01
C GLN A 163 7.17 8.36 -0.16
N TYR A 164 5.86 8.08 -0.28
CA TYR A 164 5.32 7.27 -1.37
C TYR A 164 5.59 7.92 -2.74
N CYS A 165 5.39 9.23 -2.88
CA CYS A 165 5.72 9.95 -4.11
C CYS A 165 7.20 9.76 -4.49
N LEU A 166 8.10 10.00 -3.55
CA LEU A 166 9.55 9.94 -3.76
C LEU A 166 10.01 8.50 -4.06
N VAL A 167 9.48 7.50 -3.36
CA VAL A 167 9.77 6.09 -3.63
C VAL A 167 9.27 5.68 -5.00
N PHE A 168 8.04 6.03 -5.42
CA PHE A 168 7.55 5.66 -6.74
C PHE A 168 8.30 6.37 -7.88
N ALA A 169 8.68 7.63 -7.70
CA ALA A 169 9.54 8.35 -8.62
C ALA A 169 10.93 7.70 -8.71
N GLY A 170 11.53 7.39 -7.56
CA GLY A 170 12.82 6.71 -7.45
C GLY A 170 12.83 5.33 -8.08
N LEU A 171 11.81 4.51 -7.85
CA LEU A 171 11.63 3.21 -8.48
C LEU A 171 11.47 3.34 -10.00
N THR A 172 10.76 4.37 -10.47
CA THR A 172 10.62 4.65 -11.90
C THR A 172 12.00 4.98 -12.52
N SER A 173 12.77 5.86 -11.91
CA SER A 173 14.13 6.18 -12.35
C SER A 173 15.08 4.98 -12.29
N PHE A 174 14.97 4.15 -11.24
CA PHE A 174 15.71 2.90 -11.11
C PHE A 174 15.45 1.95 -12.27
N LEU A 175 14.18 1.71 -12.60
CA LEU A 175 13.78 0.84 -13.72
C LEU A 175 14.25 1.38 -15.08
N LYS A 176 14.34 2.70 -15.22
CA LYS A 176 14.87 3.39 -16.41
C LYS A 176 16.40 3.53 -16.43
N ARG A 177 17.10 3.04 -15.40
CA ARG A 177 18.55 3.22 -15.18
C ARG A 177 19.01 4.68 -15.13
N GLN A 178 18.11 5.59 -14.76
CA GLN A 178 18.45 6.99 -14.53
C GLN A 178 19.04 7.11 -13.12
N TRP A 179 20.28 6.67 -12.94
CA TRP A 179 20.91 6.53 -11.62
C TRP A 179 20.91 7.82 -10.82
N LEU A 180 21.19 8.98 -11.44
CA LEU A 180 21.11 10.27 -10.77
C LEU A 180 19.70 10.53 -10.21
N GLY A 181 18.67 10.34 -11.03
CA GLY A 181 17.27 10.49 -10.60
C GLY A 181 16.91 9.52 -9.48
N TYR A 182 17.30 8.25 -9.60
CA TYR A 182 17.13 7.27 -8.53
C TYR A 182 17.79 7.74 -7.24
N VAL A 183 19.06 8.14 -7.29
CA VAL A 183 19.82 8.57 -6.11
C VAL A 183 19.17 9.77 -5.44
N LEU A 184 18.79 10.79 -6.21
CA LEU A 184 18.14 11.99 -5.68
C LEU A 184 16.80 11.66 -5.02
N TRP A 185 15.91 10.95 -5.73
CA TRP A 185 14.57 10.62 -5.21
C TRP A 185 14.61 9.68 -4.02
N PHE A 186 15.47 8.64 -4.03
CA PHE A 186 15.59 7.72 -2.89
C PHE A 186 16.26 8.37 -1.68
N THR A 187 17.24 9.25 -1.88
CA THR A 187 17.84 10.01 -0.77
C THR A 187 16.78 10.91 -0.13
N ALA A 188 16.02 11.65 -0.94
CA ALA A 188 14.91 12.47 -0.45
C ALA A 188 13.85 11.61 0.27
N ALA A 189 13.55 10.41 -0.23
CA ALA A 189 12.63 9.49 0.44
C ALA A 189 13.15 9.02 1.81
N MET A 190 14.47 8.80 1.94
CA MET A 190 15.10 8.47 3.23
C MET A 190 15.09 9.66 4.19
N ILE A 191 15.26 10.90 3.70
CA ILE A 191 15.12 12.12 4.51
C ILE A 191 13.67 12.29 4.97
N ALA A 192 12.69 12.05 4.08
CA ALA A 192 11.28 12.08 4.45
C ALA A 192 10.95 11.01 5.49
N ARG A 193 11.53 9.81 5.36
CA ARG A 193 11.38 8.72 6.34
C ARG A 193 12.53 7.73 6.25
N GLU A 194 13.25 7.56 7.36
CA GLU A 194 14.47 6.77 7.45
C GLU A 194 14.26 5.29 7.14
N ASN A 195 13.07 4.74 7.47
CA ASN A 195 12.75 3.33 7.25
C ASN A 195 12.80 2.94 5.77
N THR A 196 12.77 3.90 4.84
CA THR A 196 13.01 3.69 3.39
C THR A 196 14.30 2.90 3.13
N VAL A 197 15.30 2.98 4.02
CA VAL A 197 16.54 2.19 3.95
C VAL A 197 16.30 0.70 3.79
N VAL A 198 15.23 0.15 4.39
CA VAL A 198 14.91 -1.29 4.32
C VAL A 198 14.60 -1.73 2.88
N LEU A 199 14.08 -0.83 2.04
CA LEU A 199 13.78 -1.11 0.63
C LEU A 199 15.06 -1.39 -0.19
N ILE A 200 16.22 -0.89 0.24
CA ILE A 200 17.50 -1.15 -0.42
C ILE A 200 17.78 -2.67 -0.46
N LEU A 201 17.44 -3.41 0.60
CA LEU A 201 17.58 -4.86 0.64
C LEU A 201 16.79 -5.53 -0.51
N GLY A 202 15.55 -5.10 -0.72
CA GLY A 202 14.73 -5.55 -1.83
C GLY A 202 15.31 -5.19 -3.20
N LEU A 203 15.83 -3.97 -3.36
CA LEU A 203 16.45 -3.51 -4.61
C LEU A 203 17.72 -4.28 -4.98
N LEU A 204 18.51 -4.74 -4.00
CA LEU A 204 19.69 -5.58 -4.26
C LEU A 204 19.30 -6.92 -4.91
N VAL A 205 18.13 -7.47 -4.58
CA VAL A 205 17.62 -8.71 -5.21
C VAL A 205 17.27 -8.50 -6.68
N PHE A 206 16.80 -7.31 -7.07
CA PHE A 206 16.47 -7.00 -8.47
C PHE A 206 17.66 -7.14 -9.41
N MET A 207 18.85 -6.82 -8.93
CA MET A 207 20.06 -6.85 -9.75
C MET A 207 20.41 -8.24 -10.26
N ARG A 208 20.23 -9.29 -9.44
CA ARG A 208 20.73 -10.65 -9.75
C ARG A 208 20.06 -11.34 -10.94
N GLY A 209 19.02 -10.76 -11.54
CA GLY A 209 18.48 -11.36 -12.76
C GLY A 209 17.74 -10.44 -13.71
N SER A 210 17.60 -9.14 -13.41
CA SER A 210 16.92 -8.24 -14.34
C SER A 210 17.42 -8.43 -15.79
N PRO A 211 16.58 -8.19 -16.82
CA PRO A 211 17.07 -8.20 -18.21
C PRO A 211 18.24 -7.22 -18.43
N PHE A 212 18.46 -6.31 -17.48
CA PHE A 212 19.60 -5.41 -17.41
C PHE A 212 20.92 -6.07 -16.99
N TYR A 213 20.84 -7.21 -16.32
CA TYR A 213 21.96 -8.08 -15.98
C TYR A 213 22.25 -8.98 -17.18
N HIS A 214 23.01 -8.47 -18.15
CA HIS A 214 23.62 -9.36 -19.12
C HIS A 214 24.63 -10.25 -18.39
N LYS A 215 24.59 -11.56 -18.64
CA LYS A 215 25.50 -12.56 -18.06
C LYS A 215 26.98 -12.21 -18.34
N ASN A 216 27.22 -11.37 -19.36
CA ASN A 216 28.52 -10.83 -19.77
C ASN A 216 28.87 -9.45 -19.18
N THR A 217 28.12 -8.94 -18.20
CA THR A 217 28.51 -7.69 -17.52
C THR A 217 29.80 -7.90 -16.74
N SER A 218 30.78 -7.03 -16.98
CA SER A 218 32.05 -7.05 -16.27
C SER A 218 31.84 -6.96 -14.75
N TYR A 219 32.78 -7.50 -13.98
CA TYR A 219 32.77 -7.36 -12.52
C TYR A 219 32.63 -5.89 -12.08
N LEU A 220 33.32 -4.98 -12.76
CA LEU A 220 33.25 -3.53 -12.52
C LEU A 220 31.85 -2.96 -12.75
N GLY A 221 31.16 -3.37 -13.82
CA GLY A 221 29.78 -2.92 -14.08
C GLY A 221 28.80 -3.40 -13.00
N ARG A 222 29.03 -4.59 -12.43
CA ARG A 222 28.24 -5.09 -11.29
C ARG A 222 28.51 -4.28 -10.03
N LEU A 223 29.78 -4.02 -9.72
CA LEU A 223 30.18 -3.19 -8.59
C LEU A 223 29.60 -1.78 -8.69
N TYR A 224 29.68 -1.15 -9.87
CA TYR A 224 29.08 0.16 -10.12
C TYR A 224 27.59 0.19 -9.78
N ASN A 225 26.81 -0.79 -10.26
CA ASN A 225 25.38 -0.85 -9.96
C ASN A 225 25.11 -1.04 -8.45
N PHE A 226 25.90 -1.85 -7.75
CA PHE A 226 25.78 -2.01 -6.29
C PHE A 226 26.08 -0.70 -5.56
N LEU A 227 27.15 -0.01 -5.95
CA LEU A 227 27.49 1.30 -5.41
C LEU A 227 26.37 2.32 -5.66
N CYS A 228 25.81 2.36 -6.88
CA CYS A 228 24.69 3.24 -7.19
C CYS A 228 23.44 2.95 -6.35
N ILE A 229 23.12 1.67 -6.11
CA ILE A 229 21.99 1.29 -5.25
C ILE A 229 22.22 1.70 -3.80
N GLY A 230 23.45 1.55 -3.29
CA GLY A 230 23.82 1.92 -1.93
C GLY A 230 24.05 3.42 -1.72
N MET A 231 24.27 4.18 -2.79
CA MET A 231 24.58 5.63 -2.72
C MET A 231 23.55 6.46 -1.93
N PRO A 232 22.22 6.24 -2.04
CA PRO A 232 21.25 6.95 -1.22
C PRO A 232 21.48 6.79 0.29
N VAL A 233 21.91 5.60 0.72
CA VAL A 233 22.21 5.33 2.14
C VAL A 233 23.41 6.16 2.60
N LEU A 234 24.45 6.24 1.77
CA LEU A 234 25.63 7.05 2.07
C LEU A 234 25.27 8.54 2.13
N LEU A 235 24.55 9.06 1.14
CA LEU A 235 24.13 10.47 1.12
C LEU A 235 23.20 10.81 2.28
N TYR A 236 22.26 9.92 2.61
CA TYR A 236 21.40 10.08 3.77
C TYR A 236 22.21 10.06 5.08
N GLY A 237 23.19 9.17 5.21
CA GLY A 237 24.09 9.13 6.36
C GLY A 237 24.89 10.42 6.52
N VAL A 238 25.45 10.96 5.43
CA VAL A 238 26.13 12.26 5.43
C VAL A 238 25.17 13.38 5.84
N TYR A 239 23.97 13.44 5.26
CA TYR A 239 22.94 14.39 5.65
C TYR A 239 22.64 14.32 7.15
N LEU A 240 22.44 13.11 7.69
CA LEU A 240 22.09 12.91 9.09
C LEU A 240 23.23 13.35 10.02
N LEU A 241 24.49 13.07 9.69
CA LEU A 241 25.65 13.53 10.45
C LEU A 241 25.71 15.06 10.52
N PHE A 242 25.63 15.74 9.37
CA PHE A 242 25.64 17.20 9.33
C PHE A 242 24.43 17.80 10.06
N TYR A 243 23.24 17.24 9.84
CA TYR A 243 22.02 17.74 10.45
C TYR A 243 22.04 17.60 11.97
N MET A 244 22.50 16.45 12.48
CA MET A 244 22.59 16.21 13.93
C MET A 244 23.64 17.10 14.59
N GLU A 245 24.76 17.35 13.93
CA GLU A 245 25.82 18.24 14.43
C GLU A 245 25.34 19.69 14.51
N ILE A 246 24.76 20.21 13.42
CA ILE A 246 24.29 21.60 13.32
C ILE A 246 23.17 21.89 14.35
N ASN A 247 22.31 20.91 14.62
CA ASN A 247 21.15 21.08 15.52
C ASN A 247 21.40 20.52 16.93
N GLY A 248 22.59 20.01 17.26
CA GLY A 248 22.92 19.49 18.59
C GLY A 248 22.08 18.28 19.03
N LEU A 249 21.65 17.41 18.10
CA LEU A 249 20.66 16.34 18.37
C LEU A 249 21.27 15.00 18.81
N TRP A 250 22.60 14.93 19.01
CA TRP A 250 23.30 13.69 19.38
C TRP A 250 22.81 13.07 20.68
N ALA A 251 22.67 13.87 21.73
CA ALA A 251 22.23 13.38 23.05
C ALA A 251 20.81 12.80 23.00
N ASN A 252 19.86 13.51 22.38
CA ASN A 252 18.48 13.07 22.23
C ASN A 252 18.39 11.75 21.43
N THR A 253 19.22 11.61 20.40
CA THR A 253 19.25 10.40 19.56
C THR A 253 19.78 9.19 20.31
N TYR A 254 20.74 9.38 21.22
CA TYR A 254 21.29 8.29 22.02
C TYR A 254 20.25 7.72 22.99
N VAL A 255 19.53 8.59 23.69
CA VAL A 255 18.43 8.20 24.60
C VAL A 255 17.34 7.46 23.82
N GLU A 256 16.93 8.00 22.68
CA GLU A 256 15.95 7.37 21.81
C GLU A 256 16.35 5.94 21.39
N LEU A 257 17.62 5.73 21.01
CA LEU A 257 18.09 4.41 20.60
C LEU A 257 17.96 3.38 21.73
N GLN A 258 18.18 3.79 22.99
CA GLN A 258 17.98 2.93 24.15
C GLN A 258 16.50 2.61 24.36
N ASP A 259 15.62 3.61 24.24
CA ASP A 259 14.18 3.46 24.40
C ASP A 259 13.57 2.54 23.33
N ARG A 260 14.09 2.59 22.10
CA ARG A 260 13.60 1.75 21.00
C ARG A 260 13.70 0.26 21.31
N PHE A 261 14.77 -0.21 21.96
CA PHE A 261 14.88 -1.64 22.33
C PHE A 261 13.83 -2.08 23.36
N HIS A 262 13.24 -1.14 24.10
CA HIS A 262 12.15 -1.44 25.03
C HIS A 262 10.84 -1.78 24.30
N CYS A 263 10.67 -1.33 23.05
CA CYS A 263 9.46 -1.57 22.26
C CYS A 263 9.17 -3.06 22.06
N LEU A 264 10.19 -3.91 21.90
CA LEU A 264 9.98 -5.36 21.76
C LEU A 264 9.27 -5.95 22.98
N LYS A 265 9.69 -5.53 24.18
CA LYS A 265 9.09 -5.99 25.44
C LYS A 265 7.66 -5.48 25.56
N GLU A 266 7.41 -4.23 25.20
CA GLU A 266 6.06 -3.64 25.28
C GLU A 266 5.08 -4.25 24.25
N ASN A 267 5.55 -4.61 23.05
CA ASN A 267 4.73 -5.26 22.03
C ASN A 267 4.19 -6.63 22.50
N PHE A 268 4.92 -7.35 23.34
CA PHE A 268 4.54 -8.68 23.84
C PHE A 268 4.38 -8.73 25.36
N ARG A 269 4.05 -7.60 25.99
CA ARG A 269 3.96 -7.50 27.45
C ARG A 269 2.82 -8.35 28.03
N ASP A 270 1.67 -8.35 27.36
CA ASP A 270 0.48 -9.11 27.74
C ASP A 270 -0.21 -9.73 26.52
N THR A 271 -1.25 -10.52 26.76
CA THR A 271 -2.01 -11.19 25.69
C THR A 271 -2.69 -10.18 24.77
N GLN A 272 -3.20 -9.06 25.30
CA GLN A 272 -3.89 -8.05 24.51
C GLN A 272 -2.92 -7.36 23.53
N ARG A 273 -1.74 -6.93 23.99
CA ARG A 273 -0.70 -6.33 23.14
C ARG A 273 -0.18 -7.33 22.11
N SER A 274 0.01 -8.58 22.51
CA SER A 274 0.43 -9.64 21.58
C SER A 274 -0.60 -9.83 20.45
N ILE A 275 -1.91 -9.82 20.78
CA ILE A 275 -2.99 -9.86 19.79
C ILE A 275 -2.94 -8.61 18.91
N GLU A 276 -2.81 -7.42 19.49
CA GLU A 276 -2.70 -6.15 18.75
C GLU A 276 -1.51 -6.17 17.78
N THR A 277 -0.33 -6.66 18.19
CA THR A 277 0.84 -6.83 17.32
C THR A 277 0.55 -7.73 16.13
N LEU A 278 -0.04 -8.92 16.37
CA LEU A 278 -0.34 -9.87 15.30
C LEU A 278 -1.40 -9.33 14.34
N VAL A 279 -2.43 -8.68 14.88
CA VAL A 279 -3.49 -8.03 14.11
C VAL A 279 -2.92 -6.87 13.29
N SER A 280 -2.04 -6.02 13.84
CA SER A 280 -1.39 -4.93 13.10
C SER A 280 -0.58 -5.42 11.89
N ILE A 281 0.17 -6.52 12.08
CA ILE A 281 0.90 -7.17 10.97
C ILE A 281 -0.10 -7.66 9.92
N PHE A 282 -1.18 -8.32 10.34
CA PHE A 282 -2.20 -8.84 9.43
C PHE A 282 -2.96 -7.73 8.70
N LEU A 283 -3.37 -6.66 9.38
CA LEU A 283 -4.06 -5.50 8.81
C LEU A 283 -3.24 -4.86 7.70
N SER A 284 -1.94 -4.73 7.93
CA SER A 284 -1.04 -4.10 6.97
C SER A 284 -0.65 -5.03 5.82
N LEU A 285 -0.34 -6.30 6.09
CA LEU A 285 0.30 -7.20 5.12
C LEU A 285 -0.53 -8.42 4.72
N GLY A 286 -1.51 -8.82 5.54
CA GLY A 286 -2.20 -10.12 5.45
C GLY A 286 -2.89 -10.34 4.11
N VAL A 287 -3.74 -9.40 3.69
CA VAL A 287 -4.50 -9.51 2.43
C VAL A 287 -3.55 -9.58 1.22
N PHE A 288 -2.55 -8.70 1.15
CA PHE A 288 -1.58 -8.69 0.05
C PHE A 288 -0.74 -9.98 0.01
N THR A 289 -0.24 -10.42 1.16
CA THR A 289 0.58 -11.65 1.28
C THR A 289 -0.23 -12.87 0.86
N TYR A 290 -1.49 -12.96 1.27
CA TYR A 290 -2.40 -14.03 0.87
C TYR A 290 -2.55 -14.09 -0.67
N PHE A 291 -2.88 -12.98 -1.32
CA PHE A 291 -3.07 -12.97 -2.77
C PHE A 291 -1.79 -13.26 -3.55
N ILE A 292 -0.64 -12.76 -3.08
CA ILE A 292 0.66 -13.06 -3.69
C ILE A 292 0.97 -14.55 -3.55
N TYR A 293 0.84 -15.11 -2.35
CA TYR A 293 1.08 -16.53 -2.11
C TYR A 293 0.23 -17.41 -3.02
N ARG A 294 -1.08 -17.13 -3.11
CA ARG A 294 -2.00 -17.89 -3.98
C ARG A 294 -1.68 -17.75 -5.47
N SER A 295 -1.23 -16.57 -5.89
CA SER A 295 -0.82 -16.33 -7.28
C SER A 295 0.52 -16.98 -7.62
N HIS A 296 1.44 -17.07 -6.65
CA HIS A 296 2.77 -17.64 -6.83
C HIS A 296 2.75 -19.13 -7.20
N LEU A 297 1.80 -19.88 -6.64
CA LEU A 297 1.59 -21.30 -6.95
C LEU A 297 1.29 -21.56 -8.44
N ARG A 298 0.86 -20.55 -9.19
CA ARG A 298 0.52 -20.66 -10.62
C ARG A 298 1.55 -19.93 -11.48
N ASN A 299 2.69 -20.61 -11.66
CA ASN A 299 3.86 -20.25 -12.46
C ASN A 299 3.77 -18.92 -13.27
N THR A 300 4.20 -17.83 -12.64
CA THR A 300 4.07 -16.46 -13.16
C THR A 300 5.31 -15.99 -13.96
N ARG A 301 5.15 -14.90 -14.73
CA ARG A 301 6.24 -14.24 -15.47
C ARG A 301 7.46 -13.92 -14.57
N VAL A 302 8.66 -14.03 -15.13
CA VAL A 302 9.96 -13.90 -14.43
C VAL A 302 10.14 -12.54 -13.74
N ASN A 303 9.77 -11.43 -14.39
CA ASN A 303 9.97 -10.09 -13.81
C ASN A 303 9.12 -9.83 -12.56
N HIS A 304 7.89 -10.35 -12.51
CA HIS A 304 7.02 -10.18 -11.34
C HIS A 304 7.53 -10.99 -10.14
N LYS A 305 8.15 -12.15 -10.39
CA LYS A 305 8.75 -12.97 -9.33
C LYS A 305 9.80 -12.18 -8.52
N ARG A 306 10.48 -11.20 -9.12
CA ARG A 306 11.49 -10.38 -8.43
C ARG A 306 10.90 -9.32 -7.52
N PHE A 307 9.87 -8.61 -7.95
CA PHE A 307 9.12 -7.71 -7.07
C PHE A 307 8.57 -8.48 -5.87
N VAL A 308 8.10 -9.71 -6.08
CA VAL A 308 7.64 -10.59 -5.00
C VAL A 308 8.80 -11.03 -4.09
N GLN A 309 9.97 -11.38 -4.63
CA GLN A 309 11.15 -11.72 -3.81
C GLN A 309 11.67 -10.51 -3.01
N ALA A 310 11.74 -9.33 -3.65
CA ALA A 310 12.12 -8.08 -3.01
C ALA A 310 11.14 -7.70 -1.89
N PHE A 311 9.84 -7.90 -2.13
CA PHE A 311 8.81 -7.78 -1.11
C PHE A 311 9.08 -8.73 0.05
N TYR A 312 9.22 -10.04 -0.17
CA TYR A 312 9.43 -10.98 0.94
C TYR A 312 10.70 -10.67 1.75
N LEU A 313 11.82 -10.36 1.09
CA LEU A 313 13.05 -10.03 1.79
C LEU A 313 12.90 -8.75 2.63
N SER A 314 12.35 -7.69 2.01
CA SER A 314 12.14 -6.42 2.71
C SER A 314 11.08 -6.56 3.80
N CYS A 315 10.07 -7.39 3.60
CA CYS A 315 9.01 -7.69 4.56
C CYS A 315 9.56 -8.38 5.80
N SER A 316 10.34 -9.45 5.63
CA SER A 316 10.97 -10.14 6.76
C SER A 316 11.89 -9.21 7.54
N ALA A 317 12.74 -8.43 6.86
CA ALA A 317 13.62 -7.47 7.52
C ALA A 317 12.84 -6.36 8.24
N ASN A 318 11.81 -5.80 7.58
CA ASN A 318 10.99 -4.73 8.13
C ASN A 318 10.20 -5.18 9.36
N ILE A 319 9.61 -6.39 9.34
CA ILE A 319 8.89 -6.93 10.51
C ILE A 319 9.83 -7.02 11.71
N ILE A 320 11.05 -7.55 11.53
CA ILE A 320 12.02 -7.66 12.62
C ILE A 320 12.40 -6.27 13.14
N ILE A 321 12.73 -5.34 12.24
CA ILE A 321 13.13 -3.97 12.62
C ILE A 321 11.99 -3.26 13.36
N VAL A 322 10.75 -3.33 12.86
CA VAL A 322 9.61 -2.67 13.48
C VAL A 322 9.27 -3.28 14.83
N LEU A 323 9.31 -4.62 14.97
CA LEU A 323 9.06 -5.27 16.26
C LEU A 323 10.10 -4.92 17.32
N VAL A 324 11.35 -4.68 16.90
CA VAL A 324 12.45 -4.32 17.81
C VAL A 324 12.46 -2.84 18.13
N ALA A 325 12.16 -1.97 17.16
CA ALA A 325 12.46 -0.54 17.25
C ALA A 325 11.23 0.39 17.32
N ALA A 326 10.01 -0.15 17.23
CA ALA A 326 8.79 0.64 17.26
C ALA A 326 7.61 -0.12 17.90
N PHE A 327 6.58 0.62 18.28
CA PHE A 327 5.34 0.00 18.76
C PHE A 327 4.54 -0.57 17.59
N SER A 328 4.17 -1.84 17.65
CA SER A 328 3.41 -2.51 16.60
C SER A 328 2.02 -1.92 16.37
N ARG A 329 1.48 -1.17 17.35
CA ARG A 329 0.23 -0.42 17.20
C ARG A 329 0.30 0.58 16.05
N GLU A 330 1.50 1.07 15.71
CA GLU A 330 1.74 1.87 14.50
C GLU A 330 1.81 0.98 13.26
N ALA A 331 0.70 0.28 12.98
CA ALA A 331 0.68 -0.81 11.99
C ALA A 331 1.19 -0.39 10.60
N ARG A 332 1.03 0.88 10.22
CA ARG A 332 1.60 1.47 9.00
C ARG A 332 3.07 1.15 8.76
N LEU A 333 3.87 1.00 9.81
CA LEU A 333 5.31 0.75 9.69
C LEU A 333 5.57 -0.59 9.01
N PHE A 334 4.66 -1.55 9.13
CA PHE A 334 4.72 -2.83 8.43
C PHE A 334 4.41 -2.73 6.94
N SER A 335 3.76 -1.65 6.48
CA SER A 335 3.27 -1.51 5.10
C SER A 335 4.37 -1.15 4.09
N LEU A 336 5.51 -0.60 4.54
CA LEU A 336 6.58 -0.11 3.66
C LEU A 336 7.01 -1.10 2.55
N PRO A 337 7.21 -2.40 2.81
CA PRO A 337 7.56 -3.39 1.78
C PRO A 337 6.54 -3.48 0.63
N LEU A 338 5.27 -3.11 0.86
CA LEU A 338 4.21 -3.15 -0.16
C LEU A 338 4.48 -2.22 -1.34
N VAL A 339 5.39 -1.24 -1.24
CA VAL A 339 5.82 -0.42 -2.38
C VAL A 339 6.35 -1.25 -3.57
N PHE A 340 6.86 -2.47 -3.32
CA PHE A 340 7.21 -3.40 -4.39
C PHE A 340 6.00 -4.12 -4.99
N ILE A 341 4.93 -4.28 -4.22
CA ILE A 341 3.75 -5.05 -4.61
C ILE A 341 2.69 -4.18 -5.26
N TRP A 342 2.41 -2.98 -4.73
CA TRP A 342 1.39 -2.07 -5.24
C TRP A 342 1.51 -1.85 -6.76
N PRO A 343 2.71 -1.66 -7.36
CA PRO A 343 2.81 -1.47 -8.81
C PRO A 343 2.50 -2.73 -9.64
N ILE A 344 2.42 -3.91 -9.02
CA ILE A 344 2.27 -5.18 -9.71
C ILE A 344 1.07 -6.03 -9.25
N VAL A 345 0.37 -5.66 -8.18
CA VAL A 345 -0.65 -6.52 -7.55
C VAL A 345 -1.80 -6.86 -8.51
N GLY A 346 -2.34 -5.89 -9.22
CA GLY A 346 -3.41 -6.02 -10.19
C GLY A 346 -3.01 -6.80 -11.43
N GLN A 347 -1.73 -6.89 -11.77
CA GLN A 347 -1.25 -7.75 -12.87
C GLN A 347 -0.88 -9.16 -12.41
N TYR A 348 -0.36 -9.29 -11.20
CA TYR A 348 0.06 -10.55 -10.61
C TYR A 348 -1.13 -11.35 -10.10
N CYS A 349 -2.02 -10.68 -9.36
CA CYS A 349 -3.17 -11.25 -8.68
C CYS A 349 -4.49 -11.04 -9.45
N TYR A 350 -4.44 -10.56 -10.71
CA TYR A 350 -5.64 -10.22 -11.49
C TYR A 350 -6.71 -11.31 -11.46
N ARG A 351 -6.29 -12.57 -11.69
CA ARG A 351 -7.21 -13.72 -11.77
C ARG A 351 -7.89 -13.98 -10.43
N GLU A 352 -7.11 -13.94 -9.35
CA GLU A 352 -7.58 -14.14 -7.98
C GLU A 352 -8.54 -13.01 -7.58
N ILE A 353 -8.19 -11.76 -7.87
CA ILE A 353 -9.07 -10.59 -7.63
C ILE A 353 -10.35 -10.69 -8.48
N SER A 354 -10.24 -11.03 -9.77
CA SER A 354 -11.40 -11.10 -10.67
C SER A 354 -12.43 -12.16 -10.24
N LEU A 355 -12.00 -13.18 -9.53
CA LEU A 355 -12.86 -14.23 -9.01
C LEU A 355 -13.80 -13.70 -7.91
N LEU A 356 -13.37 -12.71 -7.12
CA LEU A 356 -14.22 -12.02 -6.14
C LEU A 356 -15.34 -11.19 -6.76
N PHE A 357 -15.23 -10.84 -8.05
CA PHE A 357 -16.25 -10.08 -8.78
C PHE A 357 -17.11 -10.96 -9.71
N SER A 358 -16.90 -12.28 -9.72
CA SER A 358 -17.62 -13.19 -10.60
C SER A 358 -18.96 -13.61 -10.00
N TYR A 359 -20.04 -12.92 -10.36
CA TYR A 359 -21.40 -13.23 -9.90
C TYR A 359 -21.78 -14.71 -10.07
N ARG A 360 -21.41 -15.33 -11.20
CA ARG A 360 -21.64 -16.75 -11.45
C ARG A 360 -20.93 -17.65 -10.43
N ALA A 361 -19.71 -17.29 -10.02
CA ALA A 361 -18.99 -18.06 -9.00
C ALA A 361 -19.72 -18.04 -7.66
N TYR A 362 -20.28 -16.90 -7.26
CA TYR A 362 -21.09 -16.78 -6.04
C TYR A 362 -22.37 -17.61 -6.13
N GLN A 363 -23.16 -17.46 -7.20
CA GLN A 363 -24.40 -18.21 -7.38
C GLN A 363 -24.17 -19.73 -7.29
N ILE A 364 -23.15 -20.23 -7.98
CA ILE A 364 -22.88 -21.67 -8.00
C ILE A 364 -22.31 -22.15 -6.66
N CYS A 365 -21.40 -21.39 -6.05
CA CYS A 365 -20.80 -21.76 -4.76
C CYS A 365 -21.85 -21.80 -3.63
N PHE A 366 -22.69 -20.77 -3.54
CA PHE A 366 -23.67 -20.60 -2.46
C PHE A 366 -25.04 -21.22 -2.74
N SER A 367 -25.25 -21.82 -3.92
CA SER A 367 -26.39 -22.73 -4.17
C SER A 367 -26.36 -23.97 -3.28
N LYS A 368 -25.19 -24.33 -2.74
CA LYS A 368 -25.01 -25.51 -1.88
C LYS A 368 -25.05 -25.11 -0.41
N ILE A 369 -26.04 -25.63 0.32
CA ILE A 369 -26.25 -25.36 1.76
C ILE A 369 -24.98 -25.57 2.62
N LYS A 370 -24.14 -26.56 2.30
CA LYS A 370 -22.89 -26.83 3.03
C LYS A 370 -21.91 -25.64 2.99
N PHE A 371 -21.78 -24.97 1.84
CA PHE A 371 -20.90 -23.81 1.70
C PHE A 371 -21.51 -22.56 2.35
N LEU A 372 -22.83 -22.42 2.30
CA LEU A 372 -23.54 -21.34 2.98
C LEU A 372 -23.43 -21.47 4.51
N ALA A 373 -23.62 -22.68 5.05
CA ALA A 373 -23.44 -22.96 6.48
C ALA A 373 -21.99 -22.71 6.93
N PHE A 374 -21.01 -23.17 6.14
CA PHE A 374 -19.60 -22.93 6.42
C PHE A 374 -19.24 -21.44 6.36
N LEU A 375 -19.78 -20.69 5.40
CA LEU A 375 -19.66 -19.23 5.35
C LEU A 375 -20.22 -18.60 6.63
N GLY A 376 -21.42 -18.99 7.07
CA GLY A 376 -22.02 -18.49 8.31
C GLY A 376 -21.15 -18.72 9.54
N VAL A 377 -20.56 -19.91 9.68
CA VAL A 377 -19.62 -20.22 10.77
C VAL A 377 -18.36 -19.34 10.69
N LEU A 378 -17.76 -19.19 9.51
CA LEU A 378 -16.59 -18.33 9.33
C LEU A 378 -16.90 -16.86 9.60
N THR A 379 -18.07 -16.37 9.20
CA THR A 379 -18.51 -15.00 9.47
C THR A 379 -18.74 -14.78 10.97
N LEU A 380 -19.31 -15.75 11.69
CA LEU A 380 -19.45 -15.69 13.15
C LEU A 380 -18.09 -15.66 13.84
N LEU A 381 -17.16 -16.55 13.44
CA LEU A 381 -15.80 -16.55 13.98
C LEU A 381 -15.07 -15.23 13.69
N ASN A 382 -15.22 -14.69 12.49
CA ASN A 382 -14.68 -13.39 12.12
C ASN A 382 -15.22 -12.28 13.01
N TYR A 383 -16.53 -12.26 13.27
CA TYR A 383 -17.14 -11.30 14.18
C TYR A 383 -16.54 -11.39 15.60
N LEU A 384 -16.38 -12.62 16.12
CA LEU A 384 -15.74 -12.83 17.43
C LEU A 384 -14.29 -12.32 17.44
N ILE A 385 -13.51 -12.64 16.40
CA ILE A 385 -12.12 -12.19 16.30
C ILE A 385 -12.05 -10.66 16.23
N SER A 386 -12.80 -10.04 15.33
CA SER A 386 -12.70 -8.62 15.03
C SER A 386 -13.30 -7.70 16.09
N PHE A 387 -14.39 -8.12 16.75
CA PHE A 387 -15.13 -7.25 17.68
C PHE A 387 -15.09 -7.70 19.14
N LYS A 388 -14.64 -8.93 19.45
CA LYS A 388 -14.55 -9.44 20.83
C LYS A 388 -13.11 -9.74 21.27
N VAL A 389 -12.30 -10.32 20.39
CA VAL A 389 -10.90 -10.68 20.71
C VAL A 389 -9.97 -9.50 20.49
N TYR A 390 -10.08 -8.84 19.34
CA TYR A 390 -9.30 -7.64 19.05
C TYR A 390 -9.95 -6.43 19.70
N VAL A 391 -9.24 -5.84 20.66
CA VAL A 391 -9.59 -4.56 21.29
C VAL A 391 -8.40 -3.63 21.08
N PRO A 392 -8.48 -2.66 20.15
CA PRO A 392 -7.40 -1.71 19.93
C PRO A 392 -7.12 -0.97 21.23
N THR A 393 -5.85 -0.75 21.55
CA THR A 393 -5.51 0.03 22.74
C THR A 393 -5.98 1.48 22.55
N PRO A 394 -6.46 2.16 23.60
CA PRO A 394 -6.93 3.54 23.52
C PRO A 394 -6.03 4.49 22.70
N PRO A 395 -6.65 5.39 21.91
CA PRO A 395 -8.09 5.63 21.80
C PRO A 395 -8.79 4.54 20.95
N SER A 396 -9.80 3.86 21.53
CA SER A 396 -10.29 2.57 21.03
C SER A 396 -11.70 2.60 20.45
N SER A 397 -12.45 3.70 20.61
CA SER A 397 -13.89 3.70 20.31
C SER A 397 -14.26 3.98 18.86
N ASP A 398 -13.41 4.62 18.04
CA ASP A 398 -13.94 5.35 16.88
C ASP A 398 -13.09 5.25 15.58
N ASN A 399 -12.20 4.27 15.43
CA ASN A 399 -11.17 4.33 14.36
C ASN A 399 -11.41 3.33 13.20
N TYR A 400 -12.58 2.68 13.14
CA TYR A 400 -12.98 1.65 12.17
C TYR A 400 -11.99 0.47 11.95
N PHE A 401 -11.03 0.25 12.84
CA PHE A 401 -10.03 -0.83 12.69
C PHE A 401 -10.66 -2.22 12.74
N ASN A 402 -11.69 -2.40 13.57
CA ASN A 402 -12.39 -3.68 13.73
C ASN A 402 -13.17 -4.03 12.45
N GLU A 403 -13.84 -3.05 11.86
CA GLU A 403 -14.57 -3.13 10.60
C GLU A 403 -13.62 -3.47 9.45
N TYR A 404 -12.47 -2.80 9.38
CA TYR A 404 -11.48 -3.11 8.37
C TYR A 404 -10.86 -4.50 8.54
N LEU A 405 -10.59 -4.92 9.78
CA LEU A 405 -10.13 -6.28 10.09
C LEU A 405 -11.17 -7.31 9.62
N PHE A 406 -12.44 -7.08 9.98
CA PHE A 406 -13.55 -7.94 9.60
C PHE A 406 -13.65 -8.06 8.07
N MET A 407 -13.63 -6.94 7.35
CA MET A 407 -13.67 -6.91 5.89
C MET A 407 -12.45 -7.59 5.26
N SER A 408 -11.26 -7.40 5.83
CA SER A 408 -10.02 -8.01 5.35
C SER A 408 -10.06 -9.54 5.45
N ILE A 409 -10.48 -10.07 6.61
CA ILE A 409 -10.64 -11.51 6.83
C ILE A 409 -11.76 -12.07 5.94
N LEU A 410 -12.90 -11.35 5.82
CA LEU A 410 -14.01 -11.68 4.93
C LEU A 410 -13.55 -11.86 3.48
N VAL A 411 -12.80 -10.90 2.95
CA VAL A 411 -12.24 -10.96 1.59
C VAL A 411 -11.35 -12.21 1.41
N VAL A 412 -10.49 -12.50 2.39
CA VAL A 412 -9.57 -13.64 2.33
C VAL A 412 -10.33 -14.98 2.30
N TYR A 413 -11.28 -15.20 3.21
CA TYR A 413 -11.99 -16.48 3.24
C TYR A 413 -13.05 -16.62 2.14
N LEU A 414 -13.70 -15.53 1.71
CA LEU A 414 -14.60 -15.55 0.56
C LEU A 414 -13.84 -15.97 -0.70
N HIS A 415 -12.68 -15.35 -0.93
CA HIS A 415 -11.82 -15.73 -2.04
C HIS A 415 -11.41 -17.22 -1.95
N TYR A 416 -11.01 -17.67 -0.75
CA TYR A 416 -10.66 -19.07 -0.52
C TYR A 416 -11.79 -20.04 -0.89
N LEU A 417 -13.02 -19.75 -0.46
CA LEU A 417 -14.20 -20.58 -0.73
C LEU A 417 -14.54 -20.66 -2.21
N LEU A 418 -14.62 -19.50 -2.86
CA LEU A 418 -14.89 -19.42 -4.29
C LEU A 418 -13.83 -20.18 -5.10
N LYS A 419 -12.55 -20.02 -4.75
CA LYS A 419 -11.45 -20.71 -5.43
C LYS A 419 -11.53 -22.22 -5.25
N HIS A 420 -11.62 -22.70 -4.02
CA HIS A 420 -11.72 -24.14 -3.71
C HIS A 420 -12.87 -24.81 -4.46
N PHE A 421 -14.00 -24.12 -4.56
CA PHE A 421 -15.14 -24.60 -5.31
C PHE A 421 -14.88 -24.67 -6.81
N THR A 422 -14.35 -23.59 -7.40
CA THR A 422 -14.08 -23.53 -8.85
C THR A 422 -13.06 -24.58 -9.30
N GLU A 423 -12.01 -24.82 -8.51
CA GLU A 423 -11.00 -25.85 -8.80
C GLU A 423 -11.62 -27.26 -8.78
N LYS A 424 -12.45 -27.59 -7.79
CA LYS A 424 -13.17 -28.88 -7.76
C LYS A 424 -14.14 -29.05 -8.93
N ALA A 425 -14.84 -27.98 -9.33
CA ALA A 425 -15.75 -28.02 -10.47
C ALA A 425 -15.00 -28.33 -11.78
N THR A 426 -13.83 -27.73 -11.99
CA THR A 426 -13.00 -28.00 -13.18
C THR A 426 -12.47 -29.44 -13.23
N VAL A 427 -12.05 -30.01 -12.09
CA VAL A 427 -11.58 -31.40 -12.02
C VAL A 427 -12.70 -32.39 -12.35
N ASN A 428 -13.91 -32.16 -11.81
CA ASN A 428 -15.07 -33.03 -12.05
C ASN A 428 -15.57 -33.00 -13.51
N LEU A 429 -15.42 -31.86 -14.20
CA LEU A 429 -15.75 -31.76 -15.62
C LEU A 429 -14.70 -32.50 -16.48
N SER A 430 -13.41 -32.37 -16.14
CA SER A 430 -12.35 -33.09 -16.84
C SER A 430 -12.47 -34.61 -16.70
N SER A 431 -12.80 -35.11 -15.51
CA SER A 431 -12.95 -36.55 -15.28
C SER A 431 -14.15 -37.15 -16.01
N LYS A 432 -15.28 -36.43 -16.06
CA LYS A 432 -16.45 -36.83 -16.87
C LYS A 432 -16.16 -36.85 -18.37
N ASN A 433 -15.43 -35.87 -18.89
CA ASN A 433 -15.05 -35.83 -20.30
C ASN A 433 -14.08 -36.95 -20.69
N ILE A 434 -13.20 -37.37 -19.78
CA ILE A 434 -12.33 -38.54 -19.99
C ILE A 434 -13.15 -39.83 -19.98
N ALA A 435 -14.05 -40.01 -19.01
CA ALA A 435 -14.90 -41.20 -18.93
C ALA A 435 -15.81 -41.36 -20.17
N ASN A 436 -16.31 -40.27 -20.74
CA ASN A 436 -17.11 -40.29 -21.97
C ASN A 436 -16.30 -40.50 -23.27
N ARG A 437 -14.96 -40.44 -23.22
CA ARG A 437 -14.10 -40.77 -24.38
C ARG A 437 -13.59 -42.21 -24.35
N VAL A 438 -13.68 -42.87 -23.19
CA VAL A 438 -13.24 -44.26 -22.99
C VAL A 438 -14.39 -45.26 -23.21
N LYS A 439 -15.64 -44.76 -23.19
CA LYS A 439 -16.82 -45.46 -23.73
C LYS A 439 -17.00 -45.07 -25.19
#